data_AF-A0AAD5QWE7-F1
#
_entry.id   AF-A0AAD5QWE7-F1
#
_cell.length_a   1.000
_cell.length_b   1.000
_cell.length_c   1.000
_cell.angle_alpha   90.00
_cell.angle_beta   90.00
_cell.angle_gamma   90.00
#
_symmetry.space_group_name_H-M   'P 1'
#
loop_
_entity.id
_entity.type
_entity.pdbx_description
1 polymer ?
#
loop_
_entity_poly.entity_id
_entity_poly.type
_entity_poly.pdbx_seq_one_letter_code
_entity_poly.pdbx_strand_id
1 'polypeptide(L)'
;MPITGVVNPNHCVEEWIDDRVDIIFYERFFIWEIASGNYLVRNTEFGINFLKSWGEFEFTQPILILKAVMLDAWHEAENSDEVWYNATGYETYLKYVSCVKQMLGATRLWPGKVRIYRRAHGWVRDGHLTNDKKELAAFERQQGKRCPFQARPLMYISMPDIGACYPFCDNKTWEIS
;
A
#
# COMPACT_ATOMS: atom_id res chain seq x y z
N MET A 1 -2.69 -3.20 -22.03
CA MET A 1 -2.57 -1.86 -21.40
C MET A 1 -1.63 -1.99 -20.21
N PRO A 2 -0.58 -1.17 -20.09
CA PRO A 2 0.32 -1.26 -18.93
C PRO A 2 -0.44 -0.97 -17.64
N ILE A 3 -0.24 -1.84 -16.64
CA ILE A 3 -0.90 -1.77 -15.33
C ILE A 3 -0.23 -0.78 -14.37
N THR A 4 0.92 -0.22 -14.78
CA THR A 4 1.80 0.64 -13.99
C THR A 4 2.10 1.92 -14.76
N GLY A 5 2.02 3.07 -14.11
CA GLY A 5 2.46 4.37 -14.63
C GLY A 5 3.42 5.06 -13.68
N VAL A 6 4.37 5.83 -14.20
CA VAL A 6 5.31 6.63 -13.40
C VAL A 6 4.57 7.85 -12.85
N VAL A 7 4.71 8.10 -11.55
CA VAL A 7 4.28 9.35 -10.92
C VAL A 7 5.43 10.33 -11.05
N ASN A 8 5.12 11.52 -11.57
CA ASN A 8 6.04 12.64 -11.59
C ASN A 8 7.37 12.36 -12.34
N PRO A 9 7.35 12.35 -13.69
CA PRO A 9 8.50 11.97 -14.52
C PRO A 9 9.70 12.92 -14.42
N ASN A 10 9.55 14.05 -13.71
CA ASN A 10 10.61 15.04 -13.51
C ASN A 10 11.37 14.86 -12.18
N HIS A 11 11.06 13.81 -11.41
CA HIS A 11 11.71 13.50 -10.14
C HIS A 11 12.58 12.26 -10.26
N CYS A 12 13.65 12.22 -9.47
CA CYS A 12 14.61 11.12 -9.46
C CYS A 12 14.18 10.04 -8.46
N VAL A 13 14.33 8.75 -8.80
CA VAL A 13 13.91 7.64 -7.93
C VAL A 13 14.61 7.67 -6.55
N GLU A 14 15.79 8.25 -6.53
CA GLU A 14 16.64 8.48 -5.36
C GLU A 14 15.94 9.30 -4.27
N GLU A 15 15.00 10.17 -4.62
CA GLU A 15 14.24 10.98 -3.65
C GLU A 15 13.37 10.12 -2.72
N TRP A 16 13.00 8.92 -3.15
CA TRP A 16 12.20 7.99 -2.36
C TRP A 16 13.05 6.97 -1.59
N ILE A 17 14.36 6.89 -1.85
CA ILE A 17 15.27 6.02 -1.11
C ILE A 17 15.42 6.55 0.32
N ASP A 18 15.16 5.68 1.30
CA ASP A 18 15.31 5.96 2.72
C ASP A 18 16.39 5.04 3.30
N ASP A 19 17.42 5.63 3.90
CA ASP A 19 18.55 4.90 4.46
C ASP A 19 18.29 4.24 5.81
N ARG A 20 17.16 4.56 6.42
CA ARG A 20 16.72 3.99 7.70
C ARG A 20 16.03 2.65 7.53
N VAL A 21 15.77 2.18 6.31
CA VAL A 21 15.05 0.93 6.03
C VAL A 21 15.68 0.14 4.89
N ASP A 22 15.31 -1.13 4.84
CA ASP A 22 15.83 -2.07 3.86
C ASP A 22 14.84 -2.36 2.73
N ILE A 23 13.54 -2.09 2.95
CA ILE A 23 12.48 -2.33 1.99
C ILE A 23 11.53 -1.15 1.96
N ILE A 24 11.14 -0.75 0.76
CA ILE A 24 10.24 0.38 0.54
C ILE A 24 9.09 -0.06 -0.35
N PHE A 25 7.89 0.06 0.22
CA PHE A 25 6.62 -0.08 -0.47
C PHE A 25 5.87 1.26 -0.50
N TYR A 26 4.71 1.27 -1.15
CA TYR A 26 3.80 2.41 -1.18
C TYR A 26 2.35 1.93 -1.30
N GLU A 27 1.40 2.77 -0.89
CA GLU A 27 -0.02 2.47 -1.02
C GLU A 27 -0.53 2.80 -2.45
N ARG A 28 -1.39 1.93 -3.00
CA ARG A 28 -1.95 2.09 -4.35
C ARG A 28 -3.00 3.21 -4.43
N PHE A 29 -3.22 3.71 -5.65
CA PHE A 29 -4.22 4.75 -5.93
C PHE A 29 -5.60 4.12 -6.06
N PHE A 30 -5.71 2.99 -6.75
CA PHE A 30 -6.96 2.32 -7.08
C PHE A 30 -7.64 1.69 -5.86
N ILE A 31 -6.84 1.08 -5.00
CA ILE A 31 -7.28 0.40 -3.77
C ILE A 31 -6.27 0.69 -2.67
N TRP A 32 -6.71 0.76 -1.42
CA TRP A 32 -5.88 1.16 -0.28
C TRP A 32 -4.81 0.12 0.14
N GLU A 33 -4.56 -0.86 -0.71
CA GLU A 33 -3.52 -1.87 -0.54
C GLU A 33 -2.12 -1.27 -0.60
N ILE A 34 -1.19 -2.03 -0.04
CA ILE A 34 0.23 -1.82 -0.25
C ILE A 34 0.58 -2.48 -1.59
N ALA A 35 1.18 -1.71 -2.50
CA ALA A 35 1.62 -2.20 -3.78
C ALA A 35 2.71 -3.26 -3.61
N SER A 36 2.52 -4.41 -4.24
CA SER A 36 3.50 -5.52 -4.26
C SER A 36 4.16 -5.71 -5.63
N GLY A 37 3.60 -5.12 -6.70
CA GLY A 37 4.10 -5.30 -8.06
C GLY A 37 5.40 -4.53 -8.37
N ASN A 38 5.78 -3.57 -7.52
CA ASN A 38 7.07 -2.89 -7.57
C ASN A 38 7.38 -2.32 -6.19
N TYR A 39 8.68 -2.27 -5.88
CA TYR A 39 9.22 -1.95 -4.57
C TYR A 39 10.72 -1.66 -4.71
N LEU A 40 11.33 -1.04 -3.69
CA LEU A 40 12.77 -0.90 -3.60
C LEU A 40 13.29 -1.78 -2.46
N VAL A 41 14.38 -2.52 -2.71
CA VAL A 41 15.05 -3.32 -1.68
C VAL A 41 16.53 -2.96 -1.66
N ARG A 42 17.04 -2.70 -0.45
CA ARG A 42 18.46 -2.53 -0.17
C ARG A 42 19.14 -3.89 -0.15
N ASN A 43 20.35 -3.97 -0.67
CA ASN A 43 21.17 -5.18 -0.61
C ASN A 43 21.73 -5.40 0.80
N THR A 44 20.88 -5.84 1.73
CA THR A 44 21.22 -6.22 3.11
C THR A 44 20.81 -7.66 3.36
N GLU A 45 21.31 -8.24 4.45
CA GLU A 45 20.89 -9.57 4.90
C GLU A 45 19.37 -9.63 5.11
N PHE A 46 18.76 -8.61 5.74
CA PHE A 46 17.32 -8.55 5.93
C PHE A 46 16.57 -8.45 4.59
N GLY A 47 16.97 -7.57 3.68
CA GLY A 47 16.34 -7.41 2.37
C GLY A 47 16.38 -8.69 1.54
N ILE A 48 17.54 -9.36 1.50
CA ILE A 48 17.72 -10.65 0.82
C ILE A 48 16.83 -11.72 1.45
N ASN A 49 16.84 -11.85 2.78
CA ASN A 49 16.08 -12.88 3.47
C ASN A 49 14.57 -12.64 3.33
N PHE A 50 14.12 -11.40 3.38
CA PHE A 50 12.72 -11.06 3.12
C PHE A 50 12.30 -11.50 1.71
N LEU A 51 13.08 -11.19 0.66
CA LEU A 51 12.75 -11.58 -0.70
C LEU A 51 12.73 -13.11 -0.90
N LYS A 52 13.69 -13.82 -0.29
CA LYS A 52 13.70 -15.30 -0.30
C LYS A 52 12.45 -15.85 0.37
N SER A 53 12.14 -15.40 1.58
CA SER A 53 10.92 -15.79 2.29
C SER A 53 9.67 -15.43 1.48
N TRP A 54 9.66 -14.28 0.79
CA TRP A 54 8.53 -13.89 -0.06
C TRP A 54 8.30 -14.85 -1.21
N GLY A 55 9.37 -15.32 -1.85
CA GLY A 55 9.31 -16.31 -2.92
C GLY A 55 8.68 -17.62 -2.46
N GLU A 56 8.99 -18.09 -1.24
CA GLU A 56 8.39 -19.31 -0.69
C GLU A 56 6.86 -19.21 -0.53
N PHE A 57 6.34 -17.99 -0.30
CA PHE A 57 4.90 -17.73 -0.19
C PHE A 57 4.15 -17.70 -1.53
N GLU A 58 4.84 -17.86 -2.66
CA GLU A 58 4.19 -18.01 -3.98
C GLU A 58 3.18 -19.17 -3.99
N PHE A 59 3.48 -20.24 -3.24
CA PHE A 59 2.67 -21.47 -3.23
C PHE A 59 1.98 -21.78 -1.91
N THR A 60 2.28 -21.03 -0.84
CA THR A 60 1.94 -21.39 0.55
C THR A 60 1.39 -20.24 1.39
N GLN A 61 0.67 -19.28 0.79
CA GLN A 61 0.02 -18.13 1.45
C GLN A 61 -0.33 -18.33 2.96
N PRO A 62 -0.34 -17.29 3.86
CA PRO A 62 -0.34 -15.85 3.54
C PRO A 62 0.50 -14.91 4.46
N ILE A 63 0.38 -13.61 4.13
CA ILE A 63 0.90 -12.34 4.71
C ILE A 63 2.37 -12.28 5.16
N LEU A 64 3.27 -11.99 4.22
CA LEU A 64 4.67 -11.71 4.56
C LEU A 64 4.86 -10.37 5.28
N ILE A 65 4.14 -9.32 4.92
CA ILE A 65 4.49 -7.97 5.40
C ILE A 65 4.22 -7.81 6.90
N LEU A 66 3.10 -8.35 7.41
CA LEU A 66 2.83 -8.37 8.84
C LEU A 66 3.84 -9.24 9.58
N LYS A 67 4.15 -10.44 9.07
CA LYS A 67 5.17 -11.31 9.65
C LYS A 67 6.55 -10.62 9.69
N ALA A 68 6.88 -9.82 8.69
CA ALA A 68 8.16 -9.09 8.63
C ALA A 68 8.23 -7.92 9.63
N VAL A 69 7.15 -7.14 9.76
CA VAL A 69 7.14 -5.91 10.58
C VAL A 69 6.61 -6.11 12.00
N MET A 70 5.83 -7.16 12.25
CA MET A 70 5.09 -7.43 13.48
C MET A 70 5.12 -8.94 13.80
N LEU A 71 6.27 -9.43 14.27
CA LEU A 71 6.48 -10.85 14.59
C LEU A 71 5.54 -11.37 15.70
N ASP A 72 5.08 -10.48 16.58
CA ASP A 72 4.24 -10.85 17.73
C ASP A 72 2.73 -10.90 17.39
N ALA A 73 2.33 -10.39 16.22
CA ALA A 73 0.92 -10.28 15.80
C ALA A 73 0.43 -11.51 15.01
N TRP A 74 0.87 -12.71 15.40
CA TRP A 74 0.57 -13.94 14.66
C TRP A 74 -0.92 -14.25 14.65
N HIS A 75 -1.64 -13.98 15.75
CA HIS A 75 -3.07 -14.26 15.86
C HIS A 75 -3.90 -13.34 14.97
N GLU A 76 -3.54 -12.05 14.90
CA GLU A 76 -4.19 -11.09 14.02
C GLU A 76 -3.85 -11.34 12.55
N ALA A 77 -2.63 -11.80 12.27
CA ALA A 77 -2.25 -12.26 10.94
C ALA A 77 -3.09 -13.48 10.51
N GLU A 78 -3.26 -14.49 11.37
CA GLU A 78 -4.10 -15.66 11.10
C GLU A 78 -5.57 -15.29 10.88
N ASN A 79 -6.12 -14.37 11.66
CA ASN A 79 -7.49 -13.88 11.44
C ASN A 79 -7.64 -13.21 10.07
N SER A 80 -6.61 -12.49 9.62
CA SER A 80 -6.60 -11.86 8.30
C SER A 80 -6.46 -12.89 7.18
N ASP A 81 -5.62 -13.90 7.42
CA ASP A 81 -5.42 -15.04 6.54
C ASP A 81 -6.75 -15.76 6.29
N GLU A 82 -7.55 -16.00 7.33
CA GLU A 82 -8.89 -16.60 7.22
C GLU A 82 -9.84 -15.75 6.35
N VAL A 83 -9.84 -14.43 6.54
CA VAL A 83 -10.66 -13.50 5.73
C VAL A 83 -10.25 -13.57 4.26
N TRP A 84 -8.96 -13.71 3.98
CA TRP A 84 -8.44 -13.87 2.62
C TRP A 84 -8.87 -15.20 2.00
N TYR A 85 -8.71 -16.33 2.69
CA TYR A 85 -9.10 -17.64 2.16
C TYR A 85 -10.59 -17.74 1.83
N ASN A 86 -11.43 -17.07 2.61
CA ASN A 86 -12.88 -17.04 2.39
C ASN A 86 -13.31 -15.92 1.41
N ALA A 87 -12.39 -15.13 0.87
CA ALA A 87 -12.70 -14.02 -0.02
C ALA A 87 -13.05 -14.53 -1.44
N THR A 88 -14.33 -14.50 -1.77
CA THR A 88 -14.85 -14.91 -3.08
C THR A 88 -15.03 -13.76 -4.08
N GLY A 89 -14.81 -12.51 -3.66
CA GLY A 89 -15.09 -11.34 -4.50
C GLY A 89 -14.43 -10.06 -4.00
N TYR A 90 -14.65 -8.98 -4.74
CA TYR A 90 -13.99 -7.71 -4.49
C TYR A 90 -14.29 -7.12 -3.10
N GLU A 91 -15.55 -7.17 -2.65
CA GLU A 91 -15.92 -6.64 -1.33
C GLU A 91 -15.35 -7.46 -0.18
N THR A 92 -15.32 -8.79 -0.30
CA THR A 92 -14.73 -9.68 0.71
C THR A 92 -13.21 -9.57 0.72
N TYR A 93 -12.59 -9.34 -0.44
CA TYR A 93 -11.17 -9.00 -0.52
C TYR A 93 -10.83 -7.67 0.15
N LEU A 94 -11.64 -6.62 -0.05
CA LEU A 94 -11.42 -5.35 0.64
C LEU A 94 -11.58 -5.48 2.17
N LYS A 95 -12.33 -6.46 2.69
CA LYS A 95 -12.33 -6.78 4.14
C LYS A 95 -10.94 -7.23 4.59
N TYR A 96 -10.30 -8.13 3.83
CA TYR A 96 -8.94 -8.57 4.11
C TYR A 96 -7.95 -7.40 4.09
N VAL A 97 -7.98 -6.56 3.05
CA VAL A 97 -7.13 -5.35 2.97
C VAL A 97 -7.32 -4.47 4.21
N SER A 98 -8.57 -4.28 4.62
CA SER A 98 -8.90 -3.47 5.79
C SER A 98 -8.40 -4.10 7.08
N CYS A 99 -8.37 -5.44 7.18
CA CYS A 99 -7.79 -6.16 8.30
C CYS A 99 -6.28 -5.89 8.39
N VAL A 100 -5.56 -6.04 7.27
CA VAL A 100 -4.12 -5.74 7.18
C VAL A 100 -3.81 -4.30 7.59
N LYS A 101 -4.61 -3.34 7.11
CA LYS A 101 -4.41 -1.92 7.47
C LYS A 101 -4.71 -1.61 8.94
N GLN A 102 -5.69 -2.29 9.55
CA GLN A 102 -5.98 -2.11 10.97
C GLN A 102 -4.80 -2.51 11.84
N MET A 103 -4.16 -3.63 11.53
CA MET A 103 -2.98 -4.09 12.28
C MET A 103 -1.79 -3.15 12.09
N LEU A 104 -1.52 -2.70 10.86
CA LEU A 104 -0.44 -1.74 10.60
C LEU A 104 -0.71 -0.37 11.23
N GLY A 105 -1.98 -0.03 11.46
CA GLY A 105 -2.41 1.24 12.04
C GLY A 105 -1.89 2.43 11.23
N ALA A 106 -1.47 3.49 11.93
CA ALA A 106 -0.84 4.67 11.33
C ALA A 106 0.66 4.48 11.04
N THR A 107 1.27 3.39 11.50
CA THR A 107 2.70 3.13 11.35
C THR A 107 3.05 2.90 9.90
N ARG A 108 4.07 3.61 9.42
CA ARG A 108 4.54 3.54 8.03
C ARG A 108 6.06 3.41 7.94
N LEU A 109 6.74 3.35 9.08
CA LEU A 109 8.20 3.26 9.17
C LEU A 109 8.56 2.28 10.28
N TRP A 110 9.28 1.22 9.91
CA TRP A 110 9.91 0.27 10.82
C TRP A 110 11.43 0.34 10.56
N PRO A 111 12.19 1.06 11.42
CA PRO A 111 13.62 1.22 11.24
C PRO A 111 14.35 -0.13 11.07
N GLY A 112 15.29 -0.17 10.12
CA GLY A 112 16.02 -1.38 9.73
C GLY A 112 15.20 -2.44 9.01
N LYS A 113 13.91 -2.17 8.70
CA LYS A 113 13.02 -3.14 8.06
C LYS A 113 12.32 -2.53 6.85
N VAL A 114 11.18 -1.87 7.06
CA VAL A 114 10.23 -1.52 6.01
C VAL A 114 9.78 -0.07 6.14
N ARG A 115 9.62 0.62 5.02
CA ARG A 115 8.83 1.86 4.89
C ARG A 115 7.68 1.64 3.92
N ILE A 116 6.53 2.25 4.21
CA ILE A 116 5.36 2.27 3.32
C ILE A 116 5.00 3.74 3.05
N TYR A 117 5.22 4.22 1.82
CA TYR A 117 4.74 5.54 1.43
C TYR A 117 3.22 5.59 1.37
N ARG A 118 2.65 6.72 1.78
CA ARG A 118 1.23 6.99 1.64
C ARG A 118 0.86 7.08 0.16
N ARG A 119 -0.43 6.94 -0.11
CA ARG A 119 -0.98 7.11 -1.46
C ARG A 119 -0.53 8.44 -2.07
N ALA A 120 -0.14 8.41 -3.34
CA ALA A 120 0.38 9.56 -4.08
C ALA A 120 1.66 10.22 -3.54
N HIS A 121 2.40 9.56 -2.64
CA HIS A 121 3.73 10.01 -2.18
C HIS A 121 4.86 9.07 -2.64
N GLY A 122 4.54 8.07 -3.47
CA GLY A 122 5.50 7.15 -4.08
C GLY A 122 5.76 7.49 -5.56
N TRP A 123 6.60 6.68 -6.21
CA TRP A 123 7.08 6.91 -7.59
C TRP A 123 6.19 6.25 -8.67
N VAL A 124 5.17 5.48 -8.28
CA VAL A 124 4.33 4.70 -9.19
C VAL A 124 2.85 4.84 -8.88
N ARG A 125 2.03 4.84 -9.94
CA ARG A 125 0.57 4.81 -9.92
C ARG A 125 0.01 3.65 -10.73
N ASP A 126 -1.27 3.39 -10.51
CA ASP A 126 -2.05 2.46 -11.32
C ASP A 126 -2.21 2.99 -12.75
N GLY A 127 -1.80 2.21 -13.75
CA GLY A 127 -1.74 2.63 -15.15
C GLY A 127 -3.10 2.83 -15.80
N HIS A 128 -4.13 2.07 -15.37
CA HIS A 128 -5.50 2.19 -15.87
C HIS A 128 -6.19 3.48 -15.41
N LEU A 129 -5.73 4.05 -14.29
CA LEU A 129 -6.24 5.31 -13.80
C LEU A 129 -5.41 6.45 -14.40
N THR A 130 -6.04 7.59 -14.64
CA THR A 130 -5.40 8.90 -14.83
C THR A 130 -4.93 9.28 -16.24
N ASN A 131 -5.90 9.69 -17.05
CA ASN A 131 -5.76 10.89 -17.89
C ASN A 131 -6.56 12.09 -17.31
N ASP A 132 -7.59 11.86 -16.50
CA ASP A 132 -8.47 12.93 -15.99
C ASP A 132 -8.64 12.89 -14.45
N LYS A 133 -8.55 14.07 -13.82
CA LYS A 133 -8.65 14.27 -12.36
C LYS A 133 -10.05 13.98 -11.81
N LYS A 134 -11.10 14.32 -12.56
CA LYS A 134 -12.51 14.07 -12.17
C LYS A 134 -12.82 12.58 -12.25
N GLU A 135 -12.29 11.89 -13.26
CA GLU A 135 -12.39 10.43 -13.35
C GLU A 135 -11.71 9.76 -12.16
N LEU A 136 -10.52 10.20 -11.78
CA LEU A 136 -9.84 9.69 -10.58
C LEU A 136 -10.67 9.92 -9.32
N ALA A 137 -11.17 11.14 -9.10
CA ALA A 137 -11.99 11.47 -7.93
C ALA A 137 -13.31 10.67 -7.89
N ALA A 138 -13.98 10.52 -9.03
CA ALA A 138 -15.21 9.74 -9.15
C ALA A 138 -14.95 8.25 -8.88
N PHE A 139 -13.83 7.75 -9.41
CA PHE A 139 -13.40 6.37 -9.23
C PHE A 139 -13.07 6.08 -7.76
N GLU A 140 -12.30 6.92 -7.08
CA GLU A 140 -12.00 6.78 -5.65
C GLU A 140 -13.25 6.78 -4.80
N ARG A 141 -14.20 7.69 -5.07
CA ARG A 141 -15.51 7.73 -4.38
C ARG A 141 -16.30 6.45 -4.62
N GLN A 142 -16.27 5.90 -5.82
CA GLN A 142 -16.95 4.65 -6.14
C GLN A 142 -16.35 3.47 -5.36
N GLN A 143 -15.01 3.35 -5.33
CA GLN A 143 -14.36 2.29 -4.57
C GLN A 143 -14.57 2.45 -3.05
N GLY A 144 -14.57 3.69 -2.56
CA GLY A 144 -14.86 3.99 -1.15
C GLY A 144 -16.28 3.58 -0.73
N LYS A 145 -17.25 3.62 -1.65
CA LYS A 145 -18.60 3.11 -1.43
C LYS A 145 -18.67 1.59 -1.44
N ARG A 146 -17.84 0.90 -2.24
CA ARG A 146 -17.76 -0.57 -2.27
C ARG A 146 -17.06 -1.15 -1.03
N CYS A 147 -16.22 -0.36 -0.37
CA CYS A 147 -15.62 -0.76 0.90
C CYS A 147 -16.73 -0.99 1.96
N PRO A 148 -16.68 -2.10 2.72
CA PRO A 148 -17.63 -2.39 3.80
C PRO A 148 -17.76 -1.22 4.78
N PHE A 149 -18.97 -0.95 5.28
CA PHE A 149 -19.24 0.22 6.13
C PHE A 149 -18.29 0.35 7.32
N GLN A 150 -17.96 -0.76 7.97
CA GLN A 150 -17.06 -0.84 9.12
C GLN A 150 -15.60 -0.49 8.77
N ALA A 151 -15.18 -0.77 7.54
CA ALA A 151 -13.83 -0.52 7.05
C ALA A 151 -13.64 0.88 6.44
N ARG A 152 -14.74 1.54 6.05
CA ARG A 152 -14.71 2.88 5.46
C ARG A 152 -13.90 3.89 6.29
N PRO A 153 -14.11 4.06 7.61
CA PRO A 153 -13.38 5.06 8.38
C PRO A 153 -11.85 4.88 8.30
N LEU A 154 -11.35 3.64 8.35
CA LEU A 154 -9.93 3.33 8.24
C LEU A 154 -9.35 3.73 6.89
N MET A 155 -10.11 3.51 5.82
CA MET A 155 -9.73 3.94 4.47
C MET A 155 -9.69 5.47 4.36
N TYR A 156 -10.65 6.17 4.98
CA TYR A 156 -10.72 7.63 4.99
C TYR A 156 -9.67 8.30 5.89
N ILE A 157 -9.17 7.65 6.95
CA ILE A 157 -8.06 8.16 7.79
C ILE A 157 -6.72 8.17 7.03
N SER A 158 -6.56 7.31 6.01
CA SER A 158 -5.37 7.28 5.16
C SER A 158 -5.38 8.30 4.00
N MET A 159 -6.38 9.19 3.93
CA MET A 159 -6.55 10.16 2.84
C MET A 159 -5.84 11.49 3.08
N PRO A 160 -5.36 12.09 1.98
CA PRO A 160 -6.18 13.02 1.22
C PRO A 160 -6.83 12.39 -0.02
N ASP A 161 -7.93 12.99 -0.51
CA ASP A 161 -8.56 12.65 -1.79
C ASP A 161 -7.53 12.90 -2.91
N ILE A 162 -6.98 11.84 -3.53
CA ILE A 162 -5.95 11.98 -4.56
C ILE A 162 -6.54 12.74 -5.74
N GLY A 163 -7.80 12.49 -6.08
CA GLY A 163 -8.60 13.25 -7.02
C GLY A 163 -8.67 14.76 -6.73
N ALA A 164 -8.37 15.21 -5.51
CA ALA A 164 -8.26 16.65 -5.19
C ALA A 164 -6.87 17.24 -5.45
N CYS A 165 -5.80 16.48 -5.29
CA CYS A 165 -4.41 16.97 -5.42
C CYS A 165 -3.73 16.58 -6.74
N TYR A 166 -4.22 15.56 -7.44
CA TYR A 166 -3.61 15.05 -8.67
C TYR A 166 -3.56 16.13 -9.77
N PRO A 167 -2.47 16.22 -10.56
CA PRO A 167 -1.24 15.40 -10.49
C PRO A 167 -0.20 15.89 -9.47
N PHE A 168 -0.43 17.03 -8.81
CA PHE A 168 0.54 17.71 -7.97
C PHE A 168 0.37 17.39 -6.48
N CYS A 169 0.20 16.12 -6.14
CA CYS A 169 0.02 15.70 -4.74
C CYS A 169 1.27 15.99 -3.88
N ASP A 170 2.44 16.09 -4.51
CA ASP A 170 3.71 16.43 -3.87
C ASP A 170 3.81 17.93 -3.48
N ASN A 171 3.11 18.83 -4.19
CA ASN A 171 3.14 20.28 -3.92
C ASN A 171 2.31 20.67 -2.70
N LYS A 172 1.46 19.77 -2.20
CA LYS A 172 0.82 19.94 -0.90
C LYS A 172 1.75 19.33 0.12
N THR A 173 2.69 20.12 0.63
CA THR A 173 3.25 19.85 1.95
C THR A 173 2.07 19.81 2.91
N TRP A 174 1.61 18.60 3.25
CA TRP A 174 0.73 18.41 4.38
C TRP A 174 1.55 18.84 5.58
N GLU A 175 1.38 20.10 5.99
CA GLU A 175 1.83 20.56 7.30
C GLU A 175 1.26 19.56 8.29
N ILE A 176 2.15 18.73 8.83
CA ILE A 176 1.83 17.82 9.92
C ILE A 176 1.62 18.74 11.13
N SER A 177 0.38 19.21 11.30
CA SER A 177 -0.11 19.79 12.56
C SER A 177 -0.39 18.67 13.55
#